data_AF-A0A1F9CSM7-F1
#
_entry.id   AF-A0A1F9CSM7-F1
#
_cell.length_a   1.000
_cell.length_b   1.000
_cell.length_c   1.000
_cell.angle_alpha   90.00
_cell.angle_beta   90.00
_cell.angle_gamma   90.00
#
_symmetry.space_group_name_H-M   'P 1'
#
loop_
_entity.id
_entity.type
_entity.pdbx_description
1 polymer ?
#
loop_
_entity_poly.entity_id
_entity_poly.type
_entity_poly.pdbx_seq_one_letter_code
_entity_poly.pdbx_strand_id
1 'polypeptide(L)' 'MQQAKFSCQENQAEFLSNYKDYGFKDKSAMVRESLNLLREKLEAQRLRESADLYAEVYLEDSELKGLTDSAVQGWPE' A
#
# COMPACT_ATOMS: atom_id res chain seq x y z
N MET A 1 -8.56 -1.88 -22.74
CA MET A 1 -7.26 -1.72 -22.04
C MET A 1 -6.48 -0.61 -22.71
N GLN A 2 -5.91 0.31 -21.94
CA GLN A 2 -4.92 1.26 -22.46
C GLN A 2 -3.55 0.58 -22.52
N GLN A 3 -2.77 0.89 -23.55
CA GLN A 3 -1.43 0.34 -23.73
C GLN A 3 -0.39 1.40 -23.40
N ALA A 4 0.66 1.00 -22.68
CA ALA A 4 1.82 1.83 -22.41
C ALA A 4 3.09 1.05 -22.81
N LYS A 5 4.04 1.75 -23.43
CA LYS A 5 5.36 1.21 -23.76
C LYS A 5 6.39 1.82 -22.82
N PHE A 6 7.20 0.97 -22.19
CA PHE A 6 8.24 1.38 -21.26
C PHE A 6 9.52 0.59 -21.54
N SER A 7 10.66 1.20 -21.24
CA SER A 7 11.94 0.53 -21.29
C SER A 7 12.16 -0.26 -19.99
N CYS A 8 12.70 -1.47 -20.11
CA CYS A 8 13.12 -2.29 -18.97
C CYS A 8 14.63 -2.43 -19.00
N GLN A 9 15.23 -2.52 -17.82
CA GLN A 9 16.61 -3.00 -17.67
C GLN A 9 16.69 -4.49 -18.06
N GLU A 10 17.88 -4.96 -18.40
CA GLU A 10 18.10 -6.34 -18.85
C GLU A 10 17.61 -7.38 -17.83
N ASN A 11 17.97 -7.20 -16.55
CA ASN A 11 17.50 -8.05 -15.45
C ASN A 11 15.96 -8.06 -15.29
N GLN A 12 15.29 -6.92 -15.52
CA GLN A 12 13.83 -6.81 -15.49
C GLN A 12 13.19 -7.55 -16.67
N ALA A 13 13.81 -7.46 -17.85
CA ALA A 13 13.35 -8.17 -19.04
C ALA A 13 13.54 -9.69 -18.91
N GLU A 14 14.63 -10.14 -18.30
CA GLU A 14 14.89 -11.54 -17.97
C GLU A 14 13.86 -12.07 -16.96
N PHE A 15 13.66 -11.36 -15.85
CA PHE A 15 12.64 -11.69 -14.86
C PHE A 15 11.24 -11.83 -15.47
N LEU A 16 10.84 -10.86 -16.31
CA LEU A 16 9.56 -10.93 -17.04
C LEU A 16 9.51 -12.05 -18.06
N SER A 17 10.64 -12.52 -18.59
CA SER A 17 10.66 -13.64 -19.54
C SER A 17 10.38 -14.98 -18.89
N ASN A 18 10.66 -15.09 -17.59
CA ASN A 18 10.37 -16.27 -16.77
C ASN A 18 8.93 -16.25 -16.18
N TYR A 19 8.02 -15.44 -16.72
CA TYR A 19 6.65 -15.27 -16.21
C TYR A 19 5.87 -16.58 -16.00
N LYS A 20 6.15 -17.60 -16.83
CA LYS A 20 5.49 -18.91 -16.73
C LYS A 20 5.90 -19.67 -15.47
N ASP A 21 7.14 -19.50 -15.02
CA ASP A 21 7.67 -20.18 -13.83
C ASP A 21 6.98 -19.68 -12.55
N TYR A 22 6.41 -18.46 -12.62
CA TYR A 22 5.62 -17.86 -11.55
C TYR A 22 4.09 -18.05 -11.75
N GLY A 23 3.67 -18.86 -12.72
CA GLY A 23 2.25 -19.17 -12.96
C GLY A 23 1.45 -18.13 -13.74
N PHE A 24 2.10 -17.13 -14.36
CA PHE A 24 1.40 -16.15 -15.18
C PHE A 24 1.15 -16.66 -16.60
N LYS A 25 0.01 -16.27 -17.19
CA LYS A 25 -0.35 -16.62 -18.56
C LYS A 25 0.47 -15.86 -19.63
N ASP A 26 0.89 -14.65 -19.34
CA ASP A 26 1.65 -13.75 -20.23
C ASP A 26 2.41 -12.70 -19.41
N LYS A 27 3.40 -12.04 -20.03
CA LYS A 27 4.19 -10.96 -19.41
C LYS A 27 3.31 -9.82 -18.88
N SER A 28 2.26 -9.49 -19.63
CA SER A 28 1.35 -8.40 -19.28
C SER A 28 0.54 -8.71 -18.02
N ALA A 29 0.22 -9.98 -17.75
CA ALA A 29 -0.45 -10.41 -16.53
C ALA A 29 0.44 -10.22 -15.31
N MET A 30 1.71 -10.60 -15.44
CA MET A 30 2.71 -10.37 -14.40
C MET A 30 2.91 -8.88 -14.12
N VAL A 31 3.05 -8.05 -15.17
CA VAL A 31 3.20 -6.59 -15.00
C VAL A 31 1.97 -5.96 -14.35
N ARG A 32 0.75 -6.34 -14.75
CA ARG A 32 -0.47 -5.84 -14.12
C ARG A 32 -0.51 -6.15 -12.63
N GLU A 33 -0.13 -7.36 -12.25
CA GLU A 33 -0.11 -7.75 -10.84
C GLU A 33 0.95 -7.00 -10.05
N SER A 34 2.16 -6.86 -10.60
CA SER A 34 3.21 -6.05 -9.99
C SER A 34 2.78 -4.59 -9.79
N LEU A 35 2.02 -4.01 -10.73
CA LEU A 35 1.47 -2.66 -10.59
C LEU A 35 0.39 -2.57 -9.50
N ASN A 36 -0.46 -3.58 -9.37
CA ASN A 36 -1.44 -3.65 -8.29
C ASN A 36 -0.76 -3.69 -6.92
N LEU A 37 0.23 -4.57 -6.76
CA LEU A 37 1.01 -4.70 -5.52
C LEU A 37 1.75 -3.41 -5.18
N LEU A 38 2.34 -2.73 -6.17
CA LEU A 38 2.98 -1.44 -5.97
C LEU A 38 1.98 -0.38 -5.51
N ARG A 39 0.80 -0.33 -6.15
CA ARG A 39 -0.27 0.62 -5.79
C ARG A 39 -0.72 0.42 -4.34
N GLU A 40 -1.01 -0.82 -3.94
CA GLU A 40 -1.42 -1.15 -2.57
C GLU A 40 -0.35 -0.76 -1.56
N LYS A 41 0.92 -1.03 -1.86
CA LYS A 41 2.05 -0.64 -1.00
C LYS A 41 2.13 0.87 -0.82
N LEU A 42 1.99 1.64 -1.91
CA LEU A 42 2.04 3.11 -1.86
C LEU A 42 0.83 3.68 -1.11
N GLU A 43 -0.36 3.12 -1.31
CA GLU A 43 -1.58 3.52 -0.60
C GLU A 43 -1.46 3.24 0.91
N ALA A 44 -0.97 2.06 1.29
CA ALA A 44 -0.74 1.69 2.69
C ALA A 44 0.33 2.57 3.35
N GLN A 45 1.42 2.88 2.64
CA GLN A 45 2.44 3.79 3.13
C GLN A 45 1.85 5.18 3.40
N ARG A 46 1.08 5.73 2.46
CA ARG A 46 0.44 7.04 2.64
C ARG A 46 -0.54 7.05 3.82
N LEU A 47 -1.31 5.98 4.00
CA LEU A 47 -2.21 5.84 5.14
C LEU A 47 -1.44 5.85 6.46
N ARG A 48 -0.33 5.13 6.53
CA ARG A 48 0.54 5.10 7.71
C ARG A 48 1.13 6.47 8.01
N GLU A 49 1.72 7.13 7.01
CA GLU A 49 2.24 8.50 7.15
C GLU A 49 1.16 9.46 7.64
N SER A 50 -0.07 9.35 7.12
CA SER A 50 -1.18 10.16 7.61
C SER A 50 -1.56 9.85 9.06
N ALA A 51 -1.60 8.57 9.45
CA ALA A 51 -1.92 8.16 10.81
C ALA A 51 -0.85 8.62 11.81
N ASP A 52 0.43 8.55 11.44
CA ASP A 52 1.55 9.01 12.26
C ASP A 52 1.43 10.53 12.52
N LEU A 53 1.10 11.33 11.49
CA LEU A 53 0.83 12.77 11.63
C LEU A 53 -0.37 13.06 12.54
N TYR A 54 -1.47 12.29 12.42
CA TYR A 54 -2.62 12.44 13.31
C TYR A 54 -2.28 12.07 14.77
N ALA A 55 -1.44 11.05 14.97
CA ALA A 55 -0.99 10.64 16.29
C ALA A 55 -0.15 11.75 16.95
N GLU A 56 0.73 12.41 16.20
CA GLU A 56 1.50 13.57 16.70
C GLU A 56 0.57 14.69 17.19
N VAL A 57 -0.43 15.07 16.39
CA VAL A 57 -1.41 16.10 16.79
C VAL A 57 -2.23 15.67 18.01
N TYR A 58 -2.69 14.41 18.04
CA TYR A 58 -3.47 13.86 19.15
C TYR A 58 -2.67 13.82 20.46
N LEU A 59 -1.37 13.54 20.40
CA LEU A 59 -0.50 13.53 21.58
C LEU A 59 -0.41 14.91 22.26
N GLU A 60 -0.55 16.00 21.51
CA GLU A 60 -0.50 17.35 22.05
C GLU A 60 -1.86 17.82 22.59
N ASP A 61 -2.97 17.23 22.14
CA ASP A 61 -4.33 17.63 22.52
C ASP A 61 -4.86 16.89 23.75
N SER A 62 -4.65 17.48 24.93
CA SER A 62 -5.10 16.92 26.22
C SER A 62 -6.62 16.82 26.37
N GLU A 63 -7.39 17.71 25.74
CA GLU A 63 -8.85 17.71 25.81
C GLU A 63 -9.41 16.56 24.98
N LEU A 64 -8.94 16.42 23.74
CA LEU A 64 -9.32 15.34 22.84
C LEU A 64 -8.96 13.96 23.41
N LYS A 65 -7.78 13.82 24.04
CA LYS A 65 -7.41 12.60 24.78
C LYS A 65 -8.42 12.27 25.88
N GLY A 66 -8.76 13.25 26.72
CA GLY A 66 -9.75 13.05 27.79
C GLY A 66 -11.14 12.64 27.28
N LEU A 67 -11.59 13.22 26.16
CA LEU A 67 -12.85 12.83 25.51
C LEU A 67 -12.78 11.40 24.95
N THR A 68 -11.66 11.04 24.32
CA THR A 68 -11.44 9.71 23.73
C THR A 68 -11.42 8.63 24.81
N ASP A 69 -10.68 8.85 25.90
CA ASP A 69 -10.59 7.92 27.04
C ASP A 69 -11.96 7.72 27.71
N SER A 70 -12.75 8.79 27.83
CA SER A 70 -14.09 8.75 28.40
C SER A 70 -15.09 7.97 27.52
N ALA A 71 -14.89 7.97 26.19
CA ALA A 71 -15.76 7.26 25.26
C ALA A 71 -15.53 5.74 25.24
N VAL A 72 -14.35 5.26 25.67
CA VAL A 72 -14.01 3.83 25.77
C VAL A 72 -14.75 3.16 26.93
N GLN A 73 -15.13 3.91 27.96
CA GLN A 73 -15.89 3.40 29.10
C GLN A 73 -17.26 2.85 28.66
N GLY A 74 -17.43 1.52 28.70
CA GLY A 74 -18.70 0.84 28.43
C GLY A 74 -18.76 0.07 27.11
N TRP A 75 -17.67 0.02 26.33
CA TRP A 75 -17.57 -0.90 25.19
C TRP A 75 -17.26 -2.33 25.67
N PRO A 76 -17.87 -3.37 25.07
CA PRO A 76 -17.50 -4.75 25.34
C PRO A 76 -16.05 -5.03 24.94
N GLU A 77 -15.37 -5.95 25.65
CA GLU A 77 -14.06 -6.48 25.25
C GLU A 77 -14.07 -7.12 23.86
#